data_AF-A0A2N0WY29-F1
#
_entry.id   AF-A0A2N0WY29-F1
#
_cell.length_a   1.000
_cell.length_b   1.000
_cell.length_c   1.000
_cell.angle_alpha   90.00
_cell.angle_beta   90.00
_cell.angle_gamma   90.00
#
_symmetry.space_group_name_H-M   'P 1'
#
loop_
_entity.id
_entity.type
_entity.pdbx_description
1 polymer ?
#
loop_
_entity_poly.entity_id
_entity_poly.type
_entity_poly.pdbx_seq_one_letter_code
_entity_poly.pdbx_strand_id
1 'polypeptide(L)'
;MNQEFDTFIQQSINNPEQLCEDLLLQAGFDFLKVQLQAYLDKEGVTALTFTQAIKVARKLNHHETDARFWSALEAFYLAVGDSIDNDTKRKRWLRFVNIIEELQGYTGSQLINDKRLRNKRVKRLYLAFTLGWEHLRYIAGNEDDYNPSELVLATFTDAFDHDHD
;
A
#
# COMPACT_ATOMS: atom_id res chain seq x y z
N MET A 1 1.73 -0.99 -17.12
CA MET A 1 1.80 -0.67 -15.68
C MET A 1 0.89 -1.58 -14.87
N ASN A 2 -0.42 -1.64 -15.15
CA ASN A 2 -1.32 -2.59 -14.48
C ASN A 2 -0.81 -4.04 -14.58
N GLN A 3 -0.34 -4.48 -15.74
CA GLN A 3 0.18 -5.85 -15.93
C GLN A 3 1.36 -6.23 -15.01
N GLU A 4 2.28 -5.30 -14.72
CA GLU A 4 3.41 -5.57 -13.82
C GLU A 4 2.93 -5.66 -12.37
N PHE A 5 2.01 -4.77 -11.99
CA PHE A 5 1.36 -4.81 -10.69
C PHE A 5 0.54 -6.09 -10.51
N ASP A 6 -0.30 -6.44 -11.49
CA ASP A 6 -1.06 -7.69 -11.53
C ASP A 6 -0.16 -8.91 -11.37
N THR A 7 0.95 -8.95 -12.11
CA THR A 7 1.93 -10.03 -12.02
C THR A 7 2.51 -10.12 -10.62
N PHE A 8 2.89 -8.99 -10.03
CA PHE A 8 3.37 -8.94 -8.65
C PHE A 8 2.31 -9.42 -7.65
N ILE A 9 1.05 -9.00 -7.84
CA ILE A 9 -0.05 -9.42 -6.96
C ILE A 9 -0.26 -10.94 -7.04
N GLN A 10 -0.38 -11.46 -8.26
CA GLN A 10 -0.59 -12.89 -8.50
C GLN A 10 0.58 -13.74 -7.97
N GLN A 11 1.83 -13.31 -8.19
CA GLN A 11 2.99 -14.03 -7.67
C GLN A 11 3.02 -14.05 -6.14
N SER A 12 2.70 -12.92 -5.51
CA SER A 12 2.66 -12.76 -4.05
C SER A 12 1.57 -13.60 -3.38
N ILE A 13 0.41 -13.72 -4.03
CA ILE A 13 -0.72 -14.53 -3.57
C ILE A 13 -0.46 -16.03 -3.76
N ASN A 14 0.17 -16.41 -4.87
CA ASN A 14 0.51 -17.81 -5.14
C ASN A 14 1.71 -18.32 -4.32
N ASN A 15 2.52 -17.43 -3.75
CA ASN A 15 3.70 -17.78 -2.93
C ASN A 15 3.73 -16.95 -1.63
N PRO A 16 2.69 -17.04 -0.78
CA PRO A 16 2.53 -16.17 0.38
C PRO A 16 3.62 -16.38 1.45
N GLU A 17 4.34 -17.50 1.42
CA GLU A 17 5.49 -17.78 2.27
C GLU A 17 6.73 -16.96 1.91
N GLN A 18 6.81 -16.44 0.68
CA GLN A 18 7.90 -15.60 0.20
C GLN A 18 7.67 -14.12 0.51
N LEU A 19 6.45 -13.75 0.93
CA LEU A 19 6.13 -12.39 1.33
C LEU A 19 6.96 -11.96 2.54
N CYS A 20 7.70 -10.89 2.38
CA CYS A 20 8.47 -10.28 3.45
C CYS A 20 8.37 -8.75 3.39
N GLU A 21 8.69 -8.11 4.53
CA GLU A 21 8.62 -6.65 4.67
C GLU A 21 9.48 -5.93 3.63
N ASP A 22 10.72 -6.35 3.44
CA ASP A 22 11.66 -5.67 2.54
C ASP A 22 11.21 -5.72 1.08
N LEU A 23 10.68 -6.87 0.64
CA LEU A 23 10.10 -7.02 -0.70
C LEU A 23 8.93 -6.06 -0.90
N LEU A 24 7.99 -6.03 0.04
CA LEU A 24 6.79 -5.18 -0.04
C LEU A 24 7.13 -3.69 0.03
N LEU A 25 8.10 -3.30 0.84
CA LEU A 25 8.52 -1.90 0.93
C LEU A 25 9.20 -1.45 -0.37
N GLN A 26 10.08 -2.27 -0.95
CA GLN A 26 10.78 -1.94 -2.18
C GLN A 26 9.82 -1.91 -3.37
N ALA A 27 9.11 -3.01 -3.62
CA ALA A 27 8.15 -3.10 -4.72
C ALA A 27 7.04 -2.04 -4.56
N GLY A 28 6.54 -1.88 -3.33
CA GLY A 28 5.51 -0.90 -3.04
C GLY A 28 5.95 0.53 -3.29
N PHE A 29 7.20 0.87 -2.99
CA PHE A 29 7.74 2.19 -3.31
C PHE A 29 7.74 2.46 -4.80
N ASP A 30 8.22 1.50 -5.59
CA ASP A 30 8.32 1.65 -7.04
C ASP A 30 6.93 1.82 -7.67
N PHE A 31 5.95 1.01 -7.28
CA PHE A 31 4.58 1.12 -7.79
C PHE A 31 3.87 2.41 -7.34
N LEU A 32 3.98 2.79 -6.06
CA LEU A 32 3.35 4.02 -5.55
C LEU A 32 3.98 5.28 -6.17
N LYS A 33 5.29 5.27 -6.40
CA LYS A 33 6.01 6.36 -7.08
C LYS A 33 5.48 6.60 -8.48
N VAL A 34 5.25 5.52 -9.22
CA VAL A 34 4.78 5.64 -10.59
C VAL A 34 3.35 6.20 -10.61
N GLN A 35 2.44 5.73 -9.75
CA GLN A 35 1.07 6.27 -9.69
C GLN A 35 1.02 7.71 -9.18
N LEU A 36 1.86 8.05 -8.20
CA LEU A 36 1.98 9.42 -7.72
C LEU A 36 2.45 10.35 -8.85
N GLN A 37 3.40 9.92 -9.67
CA GLN A 37 3.83 10.68 -10.84
C GLN A 37 2.70 10.85 -11.85
N ALA A 38 1.96 9.78 -12.15
CA ALA A 38 0.81 9.84 -13.05
C ALA A 38 -0.26 10.85 -12.58
N TYR A 39 -0.53 10.90 -11.27
CA TYR A 39 -1.41 11.91 -10.68
C TYR A 39 -0.86 13.33 -10.88
N LEU A 40 0.42 13.57 -10.61
CA LEU A 40 1.03 14.88 -10.81
C LEU A 40 1.02 15.32 -12.28
N ASP A 41 1.26 14.39 -13.21
CA ASP A 41 1.23 14.64 -14.64
C ASP A 41 -0.18 15.05 -15.10
N LYS A 42 -1.24 14.37 -14.60
CA LYS A 42 -2.64 14.74 -14.84
C LYS A 42 -2.95 16.16 -14.36
N GLU A 43 -2.38 16.55 -13.23
CA GLU A 43 -2.56 17.87 -12.62
C GLU A 43 -1.62 18.94 -13.20
N GLY A 44 -0.78 18.59 -14.19
CA GLY A 44 0.13 19.50 -14.87
C GLY A 44 1.26 20.03 -13.98
N VAL A 45 1.64 19.31 -12.94
CA VAL A 45 2.67 19.70 -11.98
C VAL A 45 3.83 18.71 -11.98
N THR A 46 5.02 19.20 -11.61
CA THR A 46 6.23 18.37 -11.57
C THR A 46 6.88 18.39 -10.19
N ALA A 47 7.58 17.31 -9.86
CA ALA A 47 8.36 17.19 -8.64
C ALA A 47 9.65 16.41 -8.92
N LEU A 48 10.76 16.79 -8.28
CA LEU A 48 12.06 16.16 -8.52
C LEU A 48 12.31 14.95 -7.60
N THR A 49 11.58 14.87 -6.48
CA THR A 49 11.73 13.81 -5.49
C THR A 49 10.36 13.34 -5.00
N PHE A 50 10.29 12.11 -4.49
CA PHE A 50 9.04 11.55 -3.95
C PHE A 50 8.47 12.40 -2.80
N THR A 51 9.31 12.93 -1.92
CA THR A 51 8.88 13.85 -0.84
C THR A 51 8.32 15.16 -1.38
N GLN A 52 8.92 15.72 -2.43
CA GLN A 52 8.37 16.89 -3.10
C GLN A 52 7.03 16.54 -3.77
N ALA A 53 6.93 15.37 -4.40
CA ALA A 53 5.73 14.90 -5.05
C ALA A 53 4.55 14.82 -4.06
N ILE A 54 4.75 14.22 -2.87
CA ILE A 54 3.72 14.20 -1.81
C ILE A 54 3.32 15.61 -1.38
N LYS A 55 4.30 16.52 -1.18
CA LYS A 55 4.02 17.89 -0.74
C LYS A 55 3.23 18.68 -1.78
N VAL A 56 3.54 18.51 -3.06
CA VAL A 56 2.80 19.13 -4.16
C VAL A 56 1.41 18.53 -4.23
N ALA A 57 1.30 17.19 -4.27
CA ALA A 57 0.03 16.46 -4.31
C ALA A 57 -0.92 16.88 -3.19
N ARG A 58 -0.42 16.99 -1.96
CA ARG A 58 -1.20 17.44 -0.79
C ARG A 58 -1.74 18.87 -0.94
N LYS A 59 -1.03 19.76 -1.64
CA LYS A 59 -1.46 21.15 -1.86
C LYS A 59 -2.53 21.28 -2.93
N LEU A 60 -2.59 20.33 -3.87
CA LEU A 60 -3.65 20.30 -4.89
C LEU A 60 -5.03 20.04 -4.28
N ASN A 61 -5.07 19.45 -3.07
CA ASN A 61 -6.29 19.28 -2.28
C ASN A 61 -7.42 18.58 -3.05
N HIS A 62 -7.10 17.44 -3.68
CA HIS A 62 -8.08 16.62 -4.39
C HIS A 62 -9.24 16.25 -3.45
N HIS A 63 -10.47 16.55 -3.87
CA HIS A 63 -11.67 16.46 -3.04
C HIS A 63 -11.94 15.06 -2.45
N GLU A 64 -11.51 14.01 -3.13
CA GLU A 64 -11.67 12.61 -2.70
C GLU A 64 -10.49 12.08 -1.86
N THR A 65 -9.51 12.93 -1.52
CA THR A 65 -8.33 12.49 -0.75
C THR A 65 -8.23 13.17 0.61
N ASP A 66 -8.25 12.36 1.68
CA ASP A 66 -8.00 12.83 3.05
C ASP A 66 -6.52 13.23 3.23
N ALA A 67 -6.26 14.32 3.97
CA ALA A 67 -4.91 14.77 4.30
C ALA A 67 -4.04 13.69 5.00
N ARG A 68 -4.67 12.76 5.71
CA ARG A 68 -4.03 11.60 6.34
C ARG A 68 -3.44 10.64 5.31
N PHE A 69 -4.04 10.50 4.13
CA PHE A 69 -3.50 9.66 3.05
C PHE A 69 -2.08 10.08 2.67
N TRP A 70 -1.85 11.38 2.47
CA TRP A 70 -0.53 11.93 2.18
C TRP A 70 0.46 11.70 3.33
N SER A 71 -0.03 11.75 4.56
CA SER A 71 0.78 11.45 5.75
C SER A 71 1.15 9.96 5.85
N ALA A 72 0.29 9.08 5.33
CA ALA A 72 0.58 7.65 5.20
C ALA A 72 1.70 7.44 4.17
N LEU A 73 1.59 8.03 2.97
CA LEU A 73 2.61 7.90 1.93
C LEU A 73 3.97 8.46 2.37
N GLU A 74 3.99 9.55 3.14
CA GLU A 74 5.22 10.08 3.73
C GLU A 74 5.83 9.08 4.73
N ALA A 75 5.01 8.46 5.58
CA ALA A 75 5.48 7.43 6.51
C ALA A 75 6.04 6.19 5.79
N PHE A 76 5.39 5.77 4.69
CA PHE A 76 5.86 4.66 3.85
C PHE A 76 7.23 4.97 3.24
N TYR A 77 7.38 6.13 2.60
CA TYR A 77 8.66 6.57 2.04
C TYR A 77 9.78 6.59 3.07
N LEU A 78 9.49 7.14 4.26
CA LEU A 78 10.45 7.19 5.35
C LEU A 78 10.82 5.78 5.87
N ALA A 79 10.02 4.74 5.61
CA ALA A 79 10.35 3.36 5.97
C ALA A 79 11.26 2.65 4.94
N VAL A 80 11.35 3.18 3.71
CA VAL A 80 12.16 2.58 2.63
C VAL A 80 13.64 3.02 2.71
N GLY A 81 13.93 4.19 3.29
CA GLY A 81 15.27 4.79 3.25
C GLY A 81 16.41 3.94 3.86
N ASP A 82 17.59 4.01 3.24
CA ASP A 82 18.73 3.08 3.43
C ASP A 82 19.47 3.16 4.79
N SER A 83 19.17 4.14 5.65
CA SER A 83 19.99 4.45 6.84
C SER A 83 19.21 4.44 8.17
N ILE A 84 18.11 3.69 8.23
CA ILE A 84 17.23 3.63 9.41
C ILE A 84 17.38 2.30 10.15
N ASP A 85 17.27 2.34 11.48
CA ASP A 85 17.23 1.12 12.28
C ASP A 85 15.89 0.36 12.10
N ASN A 86 15.92 -0.95 12.35
CA ASN A 86 14.78 -1.84 12.16
C ASN A 86 13.55 -1.48 13.01
N ASP A 87 13.73 -0.87 14.19
CA ASP A 87 12.60 -0.50 15.05
C ASP A 87 11.89 0.75 14.50
N THR A 88 12.68 1.75 14.10
CA THR A 88 12.19 2.95 13.44
C THR A 88 11.53 2.63 12.10
N LYS A 89 12.16 1.79 11.27
CA LYS A 89 11.58 1.27 10.02
C LYS A 89 10.21 0.66 10.28
N ARG A 90 10.14 -0.23 11.27
CA ARG A 90 8.90 -0.93 11.64
C ARG A 90 7.80 0.02 12.08
N LYS A 91 8.12 0.99 12.93
CA LYS A 91 7.15 2.01 13.38
C LYS A 91 6.60 2.83 12.21
N ARG A 92 7.44 3.17 11.23
CA ARG A 92 7.06 3.99 10.07
C ARG A 92 6.12 3.26 9.12
N TRP A 93 6.44 2.04 8.71
CA TRP A 93 5.53 1.32 7.82
C TRP A 93 4.26 0.85 8.55
N LEU A 94 4.30 0.54 9.85
CA LEU A 94 3.09 0.28 10.61
C LEU A 94 2.18 1.51 10.71
N ARG A 95 2.76 2.71 10.79
CA ARG A 95 2.00 3.96 10.73
C ARG A 95 1.31 4.12 9.38
N PHE A 96 2.01 3.82 8.28
CA PHE A 96 1.38 3.78 6.95
C PHE A 96 0.18 2.83 6.94
N VAL A 97 0.38 1.57 7.37
CA VAL A 97 -0.68 0.55 7.42
C VAL A 97 -1.90 1.01 8.21
N ASN A 98 -1.70 1.48 9.44
CA ASN A 98 -2.80 1.88 10.31
C ASN A 98 -3.60 3.04 9.71
N ILE A 99 -2.94 4.03 9.09
CA ILE A 99 -3.65 5.16 8.48
C ILE A 99 -4.47 4.70 7.27
N ILE A 100 -3.92 3.85 6.40
CA ILE A 100 -4.65 3.37 5.22
C ILE A 100 -5.86 2.52 5.64
N GLU A 101 -5.69 1.61 6.60
CA GLU A 101 -6.81 0.80 7.11
C GLU A 101 -7.89 1.68 7.76
N GLU A 102 -7.52 2.68 8.57
CA GLU A 102 -8.48 3.62 9.16
C GLU A 102 -9.27 4.39 8.10
N LEU A 103 -8.63 4.81 7.00
CA LEU A 103 -9.29 5.52 5.90
C LEU A 103 -10.32 4.65 5.18
N GLN A 104 -10.10 3.34 5.14
CA GLN A 104 -11.01 2.37 4.53
C GLN A 104 -12.06 1.83 5.52
N GLY A 105 -12.09 2.32 6.76
CA GLY A 105 -12.99 1.81 7.80
C GLY A 105 -12.62 0.42 8.31
N TYR A 106 -11.41 -0.05 8.03
CA TYR A 106 -10.91 -1.35 8.49
C TYR A 106 -10.32 -1.24 9.90
N THR A 107 -10.83 -2.05 10.83
CA THR A 107 -10.29 -2.15 12.19
C THR A 107 -9.14 -3.15 12.28
N GLY A 108 -8.02 -2.81 11.63
CA GLY A 108 -6.73 -3.45 11.84
C GLY A 108 -6.70 -4.96 11.65
N SER A 109 -6.07 -5.66 12.60
CA SER A 109 -5.77 -7.09 12.55
C SER A 109 -7.00 -8.03 12.47
N GLN A 110 -8.21 -7.50 12.39
CA GLN A 110 -9.44 -8.29 12.30
C GLN A 110 -9.65 -8.90 10.92
N LEU A 111 -9.13 -8.29 9.86
CA LEU A 111 -9.32 -8.78 8.49
C LEU A 111 -8.45 -9.99 8.18
N ILE A 112 -7.17 -9.92 8.55
CA ILE A 112 -6.23 -10.99 8.18
C ILE A 112 -6.23 -12.07 9.24
N ASN A 113 -6.54 -13.29 8.83
CA ASN A 113 -6.52 -14.44 9.70
C ASN A 113 -5.14 -15.14 9.66
N ASP A 114 -4.21 -14.69 10.49
CA ASP A 114 -2.91 -15.35 10.65
C ASP A 114 -2.50 -15.41 12.12
N LYS A 115 -2.19 -16.63 12.59
CA LYS A 115 -1.76 -16.90 13.98
C LYS A 115 -0.40 -16.29 14.29
N ARG A 116 0.47 -16.13 13.28
CA ARG A 116 1.81 -15.57 13.45
C ARG A 116 1.75 -14.05 13.29
N LEU A 117 1.94 -13.32 14.39
CA LEU A 117 1.87 -11.86 14.41
C LEU A 117 2.76 -11.18 13.35
N ARG A 118 3.95 -11.74 13.07
CA ARG A 118 4.84 -11.24 12.02
C ARG A 118 4.22 -11.36 10.63
N ASN A 119 3.67 -12.53 10.29
CA ASN A 119 3.04 -12.77 8.99
C ASN A 119 1.79 -11.92 8.82
N LYS A 120 0.97 -11.83 9.88
CA LYS A 120 -0.20 -10.94 9.94
C LYS A 120 0.16 -9.50 9.59
N ARG A 121 1.26 -9.01 10.16
CA ARG A 121 1.83 -7.68 9.94
C ARG A 121 2.26 -7.46 8.48
N VAL A 122 2.95 -8.43 7.88
CA VAL A 122 3.38 -8.40 6.47
C VAL A 122 2.17 -8.40 5.53
N LYS A 123 1.17 -9.25 5.77
CA LYS A 123 -0.07 -9.27 4.98
C LYS A 123 -0.86 -7.96 5.10
N ARG A 124 -0.88 -7.33 6.28
CA ARG A 124 -1.48 -5.99 6.46
C ARG A 124 -0.74 -4.92 5.68
N LEU A 125 0.60 -4.97 5.66
CA LEU A 125 1.41 -4.11 4.80
C LEU A 125 1.07 -4.31 3.33
N TYR A 126 0.92 -5.55 2.91
CA TYR A 126 0.58 -5.88 1.53
C TYR A 126 -0.79 -5.30 1.12
N LEU A 127 -1.82 -5.50 1.96
CA LEU A 127 -3.14 -4.91 1.74
C LEU A 127 -3.11 -3.37 1.70
N ALA A 128 -2.47 -2.73 2.68
CA ALA A 128 -2.38 -1.27 2.75
C ALA A 128 -1.65 -0.67 1.55
N PHE A 129 -0.60 -1.34 1.07
CA PHE A 129 0.09 -0.97 -0.15
C PHE A 129 -0.85 -1.02 -1.36
N THR A 130 -1.59 -2.12 -1.54
CA THR A 130 -2.51 -2.29 -2.66
C THR A 130 -3.60 -1.21 -2.66
N LEU A 131 -4.21 -0.94 -1.51
CA LEU A 131 -5.20 0.14 -1.33
C LEU A 131 -4.61 1.52 -1.62
N GLY A 132 -3.37 1.76 -1.18
CA GLY A 132 -2.67 3.01 -1.46
C GLY A 132 -2.41 3.22 -2.96
N TRP A 133 -2.10 2.14 -3.67
CA TRP A 133 -1.88 2.14 -5.11
C TRP A 133 -3.18 2.38 -5.88
N GLU A 134 -4.28 1.71 -5.49
CA GLU A 134 -5.61 1.91 -6.08
C GLU A 134 -6.06 3.35 -5.94
N HIS A 135 -5.93 3.92 -4.75
CA HIS A 135 -6.31 5.31 -4.49
C HIS A 135 -5.52 6.29 -5.36
N LEU A 136 -4.19 6.12 -5.48
CA LEU A 136 -3.37 6.96 -6.36
C LEU A 136 -3.77 6.82 -7.83
N ARG A 137 -4.05 5.59 -8.28
CA ARG A 137 -4.47 5.32 -9.66
C ARG A 137 -5.82 5.96 -9.98
N TYR A 138 -6.77 5.89 -9.02
CA TYR A 138 -8.08 6.51 -9.12
C TYR A 138 -7.97 8.02 -9.29
N ILE A 139 -7.28 8.71 -8.36
CA ILE A 139 -7.12 10.17 -8.46
C ILE A 139 -6.27 10.59 -9.68
N ALA A 140 -5.42 9.69 -10.21
CA ALA A 140 -4.74 9.87 -11.50
C ALA A 140 -5.67 9.73 -12.72
N GLY A 141 -6.98 9.56 -12.54
CA GLY A 141 -8.00 9.57 -13.60
C GLY A 141 -8.38 8.21 -14.16
N ASN A 142 -8.03 7.13 -13.47
CA ASN A 142 -8.48 5.79 -13.83
C ASN A 142 -9.67 5.40 -12.92
N GLU A 143 -10.84 5.94 -13.23
CA GLU A 143 -12.09 5.77 -12.47
C GLU A 143 -12.85 4.50 -12.89
N ASP A 144 -12.14 3.37 -13.02
CA ASP A 144 -12.75 2.07 -13.30
C ASP A 144 -12.90 1.21 -12.04
N ASP A 145 -13.63 0.09 -12.13
CA ASP A 145 -13.88 -0.83 -11.02
C ASP A 145 -12.68 -1.76 -10.71
N TYR A 146 -11.45 -1.35 -11.05
CA TYR A 146 -10.26 -2.18 -10.88
C TYR A 146 -9.77 -2.16 -9.41
N ASN A 147 -10.12 -3.22 -8.67
CA ASN A 147 -9.86 -3.36 -7.22
C ASN A 147 -9.02 -4.60 -6.85
N PRO A 148 -7.71 -4.66 -7.19
CA PRO A 148 -6.83 -5.76 -6.77
C PRO A 148 -6.75 -6.02 -5.24
N SER A 149 -7.14 -5.08 -4.39
CA SER A 149 -7.21 -5.23 -2.93
C SER A 149 -8.28 -6.23 -2.50
N GLU A 150 -9.35 -6.40 -3.28
CA GLU A 150 -10.36 -7.44 -3.04
C GLU A 150 -9.76 -8.84 -3.13
N LEU A 151 -8.89 -9.07 -4.12
CA LEU A 151 -8.20 -10.34 -4.27
C LEU A 151 -7.24 -10.62 -3.11
N VAL A 152 -6.52 -9.57 -2.65
CA VAL A 152 -5.64 -9.66 -1.47
C VAL A 152 -6.45 -9.96 -0.20
N LEU A 153 -7.59 -9.30 -0.03
CA LEU A 153 -8.51 -9.55 1.09
C LEU A 153 -8.99 -10.99 1.07
N ALA A 154 -9.68 -11.42 0.00
CA ALA A 154 -10.23 -12.77 -0.12
C ALA A 154 -9.18 -13.86 0.18
N THR A 155 -7.95 -13.69 -0.32
CA THR A 155 -6.86 -14.64 -0.09
C THR A 155 -6.47 -14.76 1.38
N PHE A 156 -6.44 -13.65 2.13
CA PHE A 156 -5.89 -13.61 3.49
C PHE A 156 -6.94 -13.50 4.61
N THR A 157 -8.22 -13.32 4.27
CA THR A 157 -9.36 -13.36 5.18
C THR A 157 -9.98 -14.76 5.24
N ASP A 158 -10.11 -15.44 4.11
CA ASP A 158 -10.92 -16.67 3.97
C ASP A 158 -10.13 -17.96 4.27
N ALA A 159 -8.91 -17.87 4.78
CA ALA A 159 -8.09 -19.02 5.16
C ALA A 159 -8.57 -19.74 6.45
N PHE A 160 -9.88 -19.73 6.72
CA PHE A 160 -10.58 -20.58 7.68
C PHE A 160 -11.60 -21.44 6.90
N ASP A 161 -11.21 -22.65 6.44
CA ASP A 161 -12.09 -23.86 6.48
C ASP A 161 -11.58 -25.17 5.86
N HIS A 162 -10.28 -25.36 5.56
CA HIS A 162 -9.81 -26.65 5.03
C HIS A 162 -8.56 -27.18 5.71
N ASP A 163 -8.60 -27.47 7.01
CA ASP A 163 -7.65 -28.41 7.67
C ASP A 163 -8.14 -28.86 9.06
N HIS A 164 -9.38 -29.35 9.12
CA HIS A 164 -9.83 -30.21 10.21
C HIS A 164 -10.62 -31.39 9.61
N ASP A 165 -9.89 -32.40 9.16
CA ASP A 165 -10.30 -33.80 9.13
C ASP A 165 -9.08 -34.70 9.40
#